data_AF-A0AAD7S4P1-F1
#
_entry.id   AF-A0AAD7S4P1-F1
#
_cell.length_a   1.000
_cell.length_b   1.000
_cell.length_c   1.000
_cell.angle_alpha   90.00
_cell.angle_beta   90.00
_cell.angle_gamma   90.00
#
_symmetry.space_group_name_H-M   'P 1'
#
loop_
_entity.id
_entity.type
_entity.pdbx_description
1 polymer ?
#
loop_
_entity_poly.entity_id
_entity_poly.type
_entity_poly.pdbx_seq_one_letter_code
_entity_poly.pdbx_strand_id
1 'polypeptide(L)'
;MRIIERFVILLYDRTSKCTDIDKARRKLFARKNNVQLIPPTKAALEEHVKRAVYQGGHVWGQILLPAPELPPPTNWGWSRTEKDSTHLTGPGYLRQLTAALSWFLASAKKGV
;
A
#
# COMPACT_ATOMS: atom_id res chain seq x y z
N MET A 1 -15.96 2.22 -1.59
CA MET A 1 -14.98 2.93 -0.75
C MET A 1 -15.50 3.39 0.62
N ARG A 2 -16.75 3.87 0.75
CA ARG A 2 -17.32 4.40 2.01
C ARG A 2 -17.08 3.55 3.28
N ILE A 3 -17.20 2.23 3.19
CA ILE A 3 -16.98 1.32 4.34
C ILE A 3 -15.51 1.36 4.79
N ILE A 4 -14.58 1.31 3.85
CA ILE A 4 -13.13 1.36 4.13
C ILE A 4 -12.75 2.74 4.69
N GLU A 5 -13.26 3.82 4.11
CA GLU A 5 -13.07 5.18 4.66
C GLU A 5 -13.55 5.25 6.11
N ARG A 6 -14.74 4.73 6.40
CA ARG A 6 -15.28 4.72 7.77
C ARG A 6 -14.41 3.91 8.72
N PHE A 7 -13.96 2.73 8.29
CA PHE A 7 -13.03 1.89 9.06
C PHE A 7 -11.73 2.64 9.38
N VAL A 8 -11.09 3.26 8.38
CA VAL A 8 -9.84 4.00 8.56
C VAL A 8 -10.05 5.21 9.45
N ILE A 9 -11.13 5.98 9.30
CA ILE A 9 -11.43 7.11 10.19
C ILE A 9 -11.50 6.65 11.65
N LEU A 10 -12.17 5.52 11.92
CA LEU A 10 -12.31 4.98 13.27
C LEU A 10 -11.02 4.39 13.84
N LEU A 11 -10.06 4.01 12.99
CA LEU A 11 -8.73 3.58 13.41
C LEU A 11 -7.93 4.73 14.04
N TYR A 12 -8.09 5.95 13.50
CA TYR A 12 -7.39 7.15 13.99
C TYR A 12 -8.19 7.92 15.05
N ASP A 13 -9.52 7.92 14.96
CA ASP A 13 -10.42 8.53 15.94
C ASP A 13 -11.70 7.70 16.09
N ARG A 14 -11.70 6.81 17.10
CA ARG A 14 -12.79 5.88 17.40
C ARG A 14 -14.11 6.57 17.76
N THR A 15 -14.05 7.83 18.19
CA THR A 15 -15.24 8.63 18.56
C THR A 15 -15.76 9.47 17.40
N SER A 16 -15.04 9.47 16.27
CA SER A 16 -15.39 10.30 15.12
C SER A 16 -16.75 9.93 14.57
N LYS A 17 -17.58 10.94 14.34
CA LYS A 17 -18.83 10.83 13.58
C LYS A 17 -18.64 11.14 12.09
N CYS A 18 -17.42 11.45 11.65
CA CYS A 18 -17.12 11.74 10.25
C CYS A 18 -17.23 10.47 9.40
N THR A 19 -17.82 10.61 8.21
CA THR A 19 -17.91 9.55 7.19
C THR A 19 -17.01 9.81 5.99
N ASP A 20 -16.38 10.98 5.96
CA ASP A 20 -15.50 11.47 4.89
C ASP A 20 -14.08 11.62 5.47
N ILE A 21 -13.12 10.94 4.84
CA ILE A 21 -11.78 10.83 5.38
C ILE A 21 -10.99 12.14 5.30
N ASP A 22 -11.23 12.98 4.28
CA ASP A 22 -10.55 14.27 4.15
C ASP A 22 -11.08 15.27 5.18
N LYS A 23 -12.39 15.25 5.48
CA LYS A 23 -12.98 16.01 6.59
C LYS A 23 -12.42 15.55 7.95
N ALA A 24 -12.28 14.24 8.15
CA ALA A 24 -11.68 13.69 9.37
C ALA A 24 -10.20 14.10 9.49
N ARG A 25 -9.43 13.96 8.41
CA ARG A 25 -8.02 14.37 8.33
C ARG A 25 -7.86 15.85 8.66
N ARG A 26 -8.69 16.74 8.09
CA ARG A 26 -8.64 18.19 8.37
C ARG A 26 -8.87 18.49 9.86
N LYS A 27 -9.86 17.86 10.48
CA LYS A 27 -10.13 18.02 11.93
C LYS A 27 -8.97 17.56 12.80
N LEU A 28 -8.36 16.43 12.45
CA LEU A 28 -7.24 15.87 13.21
C LEU A 28 -5.94 16.64 12.96
N PHE A 29 -5.73 17.15 11.76
CA PHE A 29 -4.58 18.00 11.41
C PHE A 29 -4.54 19.27 12.26
N ALA A 30 -5.69 19.89 12.54
CA ALA A 30 -5.77 21.06 13.40
C ALA A 30 -5.52 20.76 14.90
N ARG A 31 -5.59 19.49 15.32
CA ARG A 31 -5.53 19.08 16.74
C ARG A 31 -4.28 18.28 17.08
N LYS A 32 -3.63 17.67 16.10
CA LYS A 32 -2.48 16.78 16.26
C LYS A 32 -1.27 17.40 15.58
N ASN A 33 -0.14 17.42 16.27
CA ASN A 33 1.14 17.86 15.74
C ASN A 33 1.94 16.73 15.05
N ASN A 34 1.48 15.48 15.16
CA ASN A 34 2.13 14.32 14.59
C ASN A 34 1.37 13.79 13.35
N VAL A 35 2.04 13.79 12.20
CA VAL A 35 1.52 13.31 10.91
C VAL A 35 1.18 11.82 10.92
N GLN A 36 1.79 11.03 11.82
CA GLN A 36 1.45 9.61 11.96
C GLN A 36 0.13 9.38 12.70
N LEU A 37 -0.42 10.41 13.35
CA LEU A 37 -1.69 10.36 14.08
C LEU A 37 -2.87 10.97 13.29
N ILE A 38 -2.70 11.17 11.99
CA ILE A 38 -3.76 11.65 11.10
C ILE A 38 -4.04 10.60 10.00
N PRO A 39 -5.32 10.37 9.65
CA PRO A 39 -5.67 9.40 8.61
C PRO A 39 -5.13 9.85 7.25
N PRO A 40 -4.88 8.92 6.30
CA PRO A 40 -4.43 9.27 4.95
C PRO A 40 -5.45 10.18 4.24
N THR A 41 -5.03 10.84 3.16
CA THR A 41 -5.99 11.50 2.25
C THR A 41 -6.81 10.45 1.51
N LYS A 42 -7.97 10.83 0.97
CA LYS A 42 -8.80 9.92 0.17
C LYS A 42 -8.03 9.30 -1.01
N ALA A 43 -7.28 10.11 -1.76
CA ALA A 43 -6.47 9.63 -2.87
C ALA A 43 -5.41 8.62 -2.42
N ALA A 44 -4.72 8.88 -1.31
CA ALA A 44 -3.73 7.94 -0.77
C ALA A 44 -4.39 6.64 -0.29
N LEU A 45 -5.58 6.72 0.32
CA LEU A 45 -6.34 5.54 0.72
C LEU A 45 -6.74 4.69 -0.48
N GLU A 46 -7.21 5.30 -1.57
CA GLU A 46 -7.54 4.60 -2.81
C GLU A 46 -6.36 3.79 -3.34
N GLU A 47 -5.18 4.41 -3.40
CA GLU A 47 -3.99 3.71 -3.83
C GLU A 47 -3.56 2.60 -2.85
N HIS A 48 -3.67 2.81 -1.53
CA HIS A 48 -3.39 1.74 -0.55
C HIS A 48 -4.34 0.56 -0.68
N VAL A 49 -5.63 0.80 -0.92
CA VAL A 49 -6.62 -0.27 -1.10
C VAL A 49 -6.31 -1.08 -2.35
N LYS A 50 -6.00 -0.42 -3.47
CA LYS A 50 -5.57 -1.12 -4.70
C LYS A 50 -4.36 -2.01 -4.42
N ARG A 51 -3.36 -1.49 -3.69
CA ARG A 51 -2.16 -2.27 -3.36
C ARG A 51 -2.46 -3.49 -2.48
N ALA A 52 -3.30 -3.32 -1.47
CA ALA A 52 -3.71 -4.40 -0.59
C ALA A 52 -4.48 -5.50 -1.35
N VAL A 53 -5.37 -5.13 -2.27
CA VAL A 53 -6.11 -6.10 -3.10
C VAL A 53 -5.17 -6.87 -4.03
N TYR A 54 -4.20 -6.20 -4.64
CA TYR A 54 -3.21 -6.86 -5.47
C TYR A 54 -2.38 -7.88 -4.68
N GLN A 55 -1.82 -7.47 -3.55
CA GLN A 55 -0.99 -8.35 -2.72
C GLN A 55 -1.80 -9.51 -2.14
N GLY A 56 -2.93 -9.23 -1.50
CA GLY A 56 -3.73 -10.25 -0.83
C GLY A 56 -4.54 -11.13 -1.79
N GLY A 57 -5.21 -10.52 -2.76
CA GLY A 57 -6.12 -11.21 -3.67
C GLY A 57 -5.43 -11.85 -4.86
N HIS A 58 -4.58 -11.09 -5.57
CA HIS A 58 -3.96 -11.58 -6.79
C HIS A 58 -2.69 -12.40 -6.52
N VAL A 59 -1.79 -11.92 -5.67
CA VAL A 59 -0.54 -12.62 -5.40
C VAL A 59 -0.77 -13.76 -4.41
N TRP A 60 -1.23 -13.48 -3.20
CA TRP A 60 -1.37 -14.50 -2.15
C TRP A 60 -2.60 -15.38 -2.34
N GLY A 61 -3.70 -14.85 -2.89
CA GLY A 61 -4.89 -15.64 -3.20
C GLY A 61 -4.66 -16.72 -4.26
N GLN A 62 -3.56 -16.64 -5.01
CA GLN A 62 -3.19 -17.60 -6.05
C GLN A 62 -1.90 -18.38 -5.73
N ILE A 63 -1.46 -18.38 -4.47
CA ILE A 63 -0.16 -18.95 -4.05
C ILE A 63 0.01 -20.43 -4.37
N LEU A 64 -1.08 -21.18 -4.53
CA LEU A 64 -1.06 -22.62 -4.84
C LEU A 64 -1.00 -22.92 -6.33
N LEU A 65 -1.14 -21.90 -7.20
CA LEU A 65 -0.99 -22.08 -8.63
C LEU A 65 0.51 -22.05 -9.00
N PRO A 66 1.02 -23.00 -9.79
CA PRO A 66 2.43 -23.03 -10.18
C PRO A 66 2.87 -21.80 -11.00
N ALA A 67 1.97 -21.22 -11.78
CA ALA A 67 2.21 -20.05 -12.63
C ALA A 67 0.96 -19.16 -12.66
N PRO A 68 0.71 -18.37 -11.62
CA PRO A 68 -0.47 -17.49 -11.54
C PRO A 68 -0.34 -16.34 -12.54
N GLU A 69 -1.42 -16.07 -13.28
CA GLU A 69 -1.50 -14.89 -14.14
C GLU A 69 -1.86 -13.66 -13.29
N LEU A 70 -0.91 -12.73 -13.17
CA LEU A 70 -1.07 -11.52 -12.37
C LEU A 70 -1.46 -10.33 -13.25
N PRO A 71 -2.44 -9.50 -12.83
CA PRO A 71 -2.77 -8.29 -13.57
C PRO A 71 -1.61 -7.27 -13.50
N PRO A 72 -1.53 -6.30 -14.42
CA PRO A 72 -0.46 -5.30 -14.40
C PRO A 72 -0.46 -4.46 -13.11
N PRO A 73 0.66 -4.35 -12.37
CA PRO A 73 0.75 -3.58 -11.13
C PRO A 73 0.38 -2.11 -11.27
N THR A 74 0.52 -1.55 -12.48
CA THR A 74 0.18 -0.16 -12.80
C THR A 74 -1.30 0.17 -12.59
N ASN A 75 -2.17 -0.83 -12.69
CA ASN A 75 -3.60 -0.67 -12.44
C ASN A 75 -3.95 -0.79 -10.95
N TRP A 76 -2.98 -1.18 -10.12
CA TRP A 76 -3.18 -1.51 -8.71
C TRP A 76 -2.42 -0.58 -7.75
N GLY A 77 -2.15 0.64 -8.21
CA GLY A 77 -1.57 1.71 -7.40
C GLY A 77 -0.06 1.70 -7.31
N TRP A 78 0.62 0.93 -8.16
CA TRP A 78 2.03 1.17 -8.44
C TRP A 78 2.17 2.05 -9.68
N SER A 79 3.19 2.87 -9.71
CA SER A 79 3.58 3.64 -10.90
C SER A 79 5.00 3.25 -11.27
N ARG A 80 5.31 3.18 -12.57
CA ARG A 80 6.70 3.02 -13.00
C ARG A 80 7.40 4.36 -12.85
N THR A 81 8.57 4.35 -12.23
CA THR A 81 9.47 5.50 -12.28
C THR A 81 10.29 5.45 -13.55
N GLU A 82 10.38 6.56 -14.28
CA GLU A 82 11.13 6.64 -15.56
C GLU A 82 12.59 6.21 -15.43
N LYS A 83 13.16 6.34 -14.22
CA LYS A 83 14.52 5.91 -13.87
C LYS A 83 14.75 4.39 -13.99
N ASP A 84 13.68 3.60 -14.08
CA ASP A 84 13.77 2.16 -14.29
C ASP A 84 13.85 1.81 -15.79
N SER A 85 13.32 2.64 -16.68
CA SER A 85 13.25 2.35 -18.13
C SER A 85 14.61 2.29 -18.81
N THR A 86 15.62 3.02 -18.32
CA THR A 86 16.95 3.10 -18.93
C THR A 86 17.96 2.09 -18.37
N HIS A 87 17.58 1.28 -17.37
CA HIS A 87 18.46 0.29 -16.75
C HIS A 87 17.96 -1.18 -16.84
N LEU A 88 16.83 -1.43 -17.51
CA LEU A 88 16.24 -2.77 -17.63
C LEU A 88 16.93 -3.72 -18.62
N THR A 89 18.11 -3.36 -19.13
CA THR A 89 18.96 -4.27 -19.92
C THR A 89 20.28 -4.67 -19.24
N GLY A 90 20.48 -4.30 -17.95
CA GLY A 90 21.74 -4.54 -17.24
C GLY A 90 21.63 -5.42 -15.98
N PRO A 91 22.77 -5.93 -15.46
CA PRO A 91 22.87 -6.82 -14.27
C PRO A 91 22.33 -6.22 -12.96
N GLY A 92 21.82 -4.98 -12.97
CA GLY A 92 21.14 -4.35 -11.84
C GLY A 92 19.80 -4.98 -11.48
N TYR A 93 19.12 -5.66 -12.41
CA TYR A 93 17.83 -6.32 -12.16
C TYR A 93 17.95 -7.45 -11.13
N LEU A 94 19.00 -8.27 -11.23
CA LEU A 94 19.30 -9.31 -10.25
C LEU A 94 19.60 -8.72 -8.88
N ARG A 95 20.29 -7.57 -8.82
CA ARG A 95 20.59 -6.89 -7.54
C ARG A 95 19.32 -6.37 -6.86
N GLN A 96 18.38 -5.79 -7.60
CA GLN A 96 17.12 -5.31 -7.03
C GLN A 96 16.20 -6.45 -6.57
N LEU A 97 16.09 -7.53 -7.36
CA LEU A 97 15.35 -8.73 -6.94
C LEU A 97 16.00 -9.38 -5.72
N THR A 98 17.32 -9.49 -5.66
CA THR A 98 18.01 -10.00 -4.45
C THR A 98 17.82 -9.08 -3.25
N ALA A 99 17.75 -7.76 -3.44
CA ALA A 99 17.50 -6.82 -2.33
C ALA A 99 16.06 -6.92 -1.83
N ALA A 100 15.08 -7.03 -2.73
CA ALA A 100 13.67 -7.23 -2.37
C ALA A 100 13.45 -8.59 -1.67
N LEU A 101 14.07 -9.65 -2.18
CA LEU A 101 14.01 -10.99 -1.58
C LEU A 101 14.74 -11.03 -0.23
N SER A 102 15.88 -10.38 -0.11
CA SER A 102 16.66 -10.30 1.14
C SER A 102 15.95 -9.48 2.21
N TRP A 103 15.34 -8.35 1.83
CA TRP A 103 14.49 -7.57 2.74
C TRP A 103 13.27 -8.38 3.20
N PHE A 104 12.62 -9.11 2.28
CA PHE A 104 11.47 -9.95 2.61
C PHE A 104 11.84 -11.14 3.52
N LEU A 105 12.93 -11.84 3.24
CA LEU A 105 13.46 -12.90 4.10
C LEU A 105 13.91 -12.39 5.47
N ALA A 106 14.50 -11.19 5.52
CA ALA A 106 14.86 -10.54 6.77
C ALA A 106 13.62 -10.11 7.58
N SER A 107 12.54 -9.73 6.90
CA SER A 107 11.27 -9.39 7.54
C SER A 107 10.52 -10.63 8.02
N ALA A 108 10.55 -11.75 7.28
CA ALA A 108 9.94 -13.02 7.69
C ALA A 108 10.67 -13.70 8.87
N LYS A 109 11.99 -13.50 9.02
CA LYS A 109 12.76 -13.98 10.18
C LYS A 109 12.54 -13.15 11.45
N LYS A 110 12.09 -11.91 11.32
CA LYS A 110 11.71 -11.05 12.44
C LYS A 110 10.19 -11.11 12.57
N GLY A 111 9.68 -12.22 13.11
CA GLY A 111 8.26 -12.35 13.39
C GLY A 111 7.75 -11.13 14.19
N VAL A 112 6.91 -10.33 13.54
CA VAL A 112 6.04 -9.29 14.12
C VAL A 112 4.70 -9.43 13.44
#